data_AF-W4P957-F1
#
_entry.id   AF-W4P957-F1
#
_cell.length_a   1.000
_cell.length_b   1.000
_cell.length_c   1.000
_cell.angle_alpha   90.00
_cell.angle_beta   90.00
_cell.angle_gamma   90.00
#
_symmetry.space_group_name_H-M   'P 1'
#
loop_
_entity.id
_entity.type
_entity.pdbx_description
1 polymer ?
#
loop_
_entity_poly.entity_id
_entity_poly.type
_entity_poly.pdbx_seq_one_letter_code
_entity_poly.pdbx_strand_id
1 'polypeptide(L)' 'MGSLFGCFVWGAIIWFSLAQGVKRLHDLDKSGWLILLCFIPVVGWIFALYMLFADGTVGPNRYGDDPKNRMPYRL' A
#
# COMPACT_ATOMS: atom_id res chain seq x y z
N MET A 1 -27.57 20.00 -3.55
CA MET A 1 -26.85 19.38 -4.67
C MET A 1 -25.33 19.24 -4.43
N GLY A 2 -24.61 20.24 -3.90
CA GLY A 2 -23.15 20.14 -3.68
C GLY A 2 -22.68 19.16 -2.60
N SER A 3 -23.44 18.96 -1.51
CA SER A 3 -23.00 18.14 -0.38
C SER A 3 -22.90 16.63 -0.70
N LEU A 4 -23.82 16.11 -1.51
CA LEU A 4 -23.82 14.67 -1.87
C LEU A 4 -22.69 14.33 -2.82
N PHE A 5 -22.41 15.21 -3.79
CA PHE A 5 -21.28 15.08 -4.70
C PHE A 5 -19.95 15.11 -3.92
N GLY A 6 -19.82 16.01 -2.94
CA GLY A 6 -18.67 16.05 -2.05
C GLY A 6 -18.44 14.73 -1.31
N CYS A 7 -19.48 14.16 -0.69
CA CYS A 7 -19.37 12.88 0.01
C CYS A 7 -18.92 11.73 -0.92
N PHE A 8 -19.44 11.70 -2.15
CA PHE A 8 -19.06 10.68 -3.14
C PHE A 8 -17.58 10.80 -3.53
N VAL A 9 -17.11 12.02 -3.83
CA VAL A 9 -15.71 12.27 -4.19
C VAL A 9 -14.78 11.90 -3.03
N TRP A 10 -15.10 12.30 -1.81
CA TRP A 10 -14.32 11.94 -0.62
C TRP A 10 -14.29 10.43 -0.38
N GLY A 11 -15.44 9.75 -0.51
CA GLY A 11 -15.51 8.30 -0.39
C GLY A 11 -14.64 7.59 -1.44
N ALA A 12 -14.67 8.04 -2.69
CA ALA A 12 -13.85 7.49 -3.76
C ALA A 12 -12.34 7.69 -3.50
N ILE A 13 -11.94 8.88 -3.03
CA ILE A 13 -10.54 9.16 -2.68
C ILE A 13 -10.06 8.27 -1.53
N ILE A 14 -10.87 8.11 -0.48
CA ILE A 14 -10.54 7.25 0.66
C ILE A 14 -10.39 5.80 0.20
N TRP A 15 -11.36 5.29 -0.56
CA TRP A 15 -11.31 3.94 -1.11
C TRP A 15 -10.05 3.71 -1.95
N PHE A 16 -9.78 4.61 -2.90
CA PHE A 16 -8.61 4.51 -3.77
C PHE A 16 -7.30 4.55 -2.97
N SER A 17 -7.20 5.43 -1.97
CA SER A 17 -6.02 5.55 -1.12
C SER A 17 -5.77 4.26 -0.32
N LEU A 18 -6.83 3.67 0.25
CA LEU A 18 -6.73 2.40 0.98
C LEU A 18 -6.33 1.25 0.06
N ALA A 19 -6.95 1.15 -1.13
CA ALA A 19 -6.64 0.10 -2.11
C ALA A 19 -5.17 0.16 -2.56
N GLN A 20 -4.66 1.36 -2.87
CA GLN A 20 -3.26 1.56 -3.25
C GLN A 20 -2.30 1.24 -2.10
N GLY A 21 -2.64 1.64 -0.87
CA GLY A 21 -1.85 1.33 0.32
C GLY A 21 -1.75 -0.18 0.59
N VAL A 22 -2.87 -0.91 0.49
CA VAL A 22 -2.89 -2.37 0.64
C VAL A 22 -2.08 -3.04 -0.46
N LYS A 23 -2.20 -2.60 -1.72
CA LYS A 23 -1.40 -3.12 -2.83
C LYS A 23 0.08 -2.91 -2.60
N ARG A 24 0.47 -1.74 -2.07
CA ARG A 24 1.86 -1.45 -1.71
C ARG A 24 2.40 -2.36 -0.60
N LEU A 25 1.57 -2.70 0.38
CA LEU A 25 1.92 -3.67 1.42
C LEU A 25 2.10 -5.08 0.85
N HIS A 26 1.27 -5.47 -0.12
CA HIS A 26 1.41 -6.73 -0.82
C HIS A 26 2.71 -6.79 -1.65
N ASP A 27 3.11 -5.69 -2.29
CA ASP A 27 4.41 -5.60 -2.99
C ASP A 27 5.59 -5.83 -2.03
N LEU A 28 5.42 -5.51 -0.73
CA LEU A 28 6.42 -5.72 0.33
C LEU A 28 6.28 -7.09 1.04
N ASP A 29 5.43 -7.99 0.52
CA ASP A 29 5.06 -9.25 1.15
C ASP A 29 4.56 -9.08 2.60
N LYS A 30 3.77 -8.04 2.86
CA LYS A 30 3.15 -7.74 4.16
C LYS A 30 1.62 -7.83 4.09
N SER A 31 1.00 -8.11 5.23
CA SER A 31 -0.46 -8.11 5.36
C SER A 31 -1.04 -6.72 5.13
N GLY A 32 -2.12 -6.64 4.32
CA GLY A 32 -2.86 -5.40 4.08
C GLY A 32 -3.41 -4.75 5.35
N TRP A 33 -3.64 -5.51 6.42
CA TRP A 33 -4.08 -5.00 7.72
C TRP A 33 -3.10 -4.01 8.36
N LEU A 34 -1.81 -4.03 7.98
CA LEU A 34 -0.85 -3.06 8.48
C LEU A 34 -1.15 -1.62 8.03
N ILE A 35 -2.02 -1.41 7.04
CA ILE A 35 -2.47 -0.06 6.64
C ILE A 35 -3.13 0.69 7.80
N LEU A 36 -3.67 -0.02 8.80
CA LEU A 36 -4.26 0.58 9.98
C LEU A 36 -3.23 1.33 10.85
N LEU A 37 -1.93 1.00 10.74
CA LEU A 37 -0.87 1.73 11.44
C LEU A 37 -0.78 3.19 10.98
N CYS A 38 -1.20 3.52 9.76
CA CYS A 38 -1.25 4.89 9.25
C CYS A 38 -2.19 5.80 10.04
N PHE A 39 -3.14 5.26 10.81
CA PHE A 39 -4.03 6.05 11.68
C PHE A 39 -3.37 6.49 12.99
N ILE A 40 -2.18 5.97 13.31
CA ILE A 40 -1.43 6.36 14.51
C ILE A 40 -0.52 7.54 14.15
N PRO A 41 -0.58 8.72 14.81
CA PRO A 41 0.12 9.91 14.33
C PRO A 41 1.64 9.74 14.15
N VAL A 42 2.36 9.24 15.16
CA VAL A 42 3.83 9.12 15.04
C VAL A 42 4.22 7.86 14.26
N VAL A 43 3.63 6.73 14.62
CA VAL A 43 3.94 5.42 14.01
C VAL A 43 3.53 5.39 12.54
N GLY A 44 2.35 5.94 12.22
CA GLY A 44 1.79 5.98 10.89
C GLY A 44 2.62 6.84 9.93
N TRP A 45 3.14 7.98 10.39
CA TRP A 45 4.03 8.81 9.57
C TRP A 45 5.34 8.09 9.26
N ILE A 46 5.97 7.46 10.25
CA ILE A 46 7.20 6.67 10.04
C ILE A 46 6.91 5.47 9.12
N PHE A 47 5.78 4.80 9.32
CA PHE A 47 5.37 3.66 8.50
C PHE A 47 5.06 4.05 7.06
N ALA A 48 4.43 5.22 6.85
CA ALA A 48 4.18 5.77 5.52
C ALA A 48 5.49 6.08 4.78
N LEU A 49 6.50 6.63 5.47
CA LEU A 49 7.84 6.83 4.89
C LEU A 49 8.48 5.50 4.51
N TYR A 50 8.37 4.48 5.36
CA TYR A 50 8.82 3.12 5.01
C TYR A 50 8.09 2.60 3.77
N MET A 51 6.76 2.70 3.69
CA MET A 51 5.99 2.27 2.52
C MET A 51 6.36 3.06 1.25
N LEU A 52 6.78 4.32 1.39
CA LEU A 52 7.20 5.14 0.26
C LEU A 52 8.55 4.69 -0.31
N PHE A 53 9.53 4.45 0.56
CA PHE A 53 10.92 4.24 0.15
C PHE A 53 11.37 2.77 0.09
N ALA A 54 10.73 1.86 0.82
CA ALA A 54 11.16 0.46 0.88
C ALA A 54 10.98 -0.25 -0.46
N ASP A 55 12.01 -0.91 -0.99
CA ASP A 55 11.84 -1.61 -2.27
C ASP A 55 10.92 -2.83 -2.12
N GLY A 56 10.13 -3.13 -3.16
CA GLY A 56 9.27 -4.31 -3.20
C GLY A 56 10.08 -5.61 -3.17
N THR A 57 9.48 -6.70 -2.71
CA THR A 57 10.11 -8.04 -2.67
C THR A 57 10.64 -8.43 -4.05
N VAL A 58 11.84 -9.00 -4.08
CA VAL A 58 12.49 -9.48 -5.32
C VAL A 58 11.97 -10.88 -5.63
N GLY A 59 11.45 -11.08 -6.84
CA GLY A 59 10.84 -12.34 -7.25
C GLY A 59 9.40 -12.51 -6.74
N PRO A 60 8.79 -13.67 -7.03
CA PRO A 60 7.40 -13.94 -6.66
C PRO A 60 7.21 -13.94 -5.14
N ASN A 61 6.08 -13.41 -4.69
CA ASN A 61 5.67 -13.40 -3.28
C ASN A 61 4.27 -14.03 -3.12
N ARG A 62 3.73 -14.04 -1.89
CA ARG A 62 2.42 -14.69 -1.61
C ARG A 62 1.22 -14.01 -2.30
N TYR A 63 1.41 -12.82 -2.85
CA TYR A 63 0.41 -11.97 -3.49
C TYR A 63 0.55 -11.92 -5.02
N GLY A 64 1.60 -12.53 -5.60
CA GLY A 64 1.80 -12.64 -7.03
C GLY A 64 3.26 -12.50 -7.47
N ASP A 65 3.45 -12.46 -8.79
CA ASP A 65 4.77 -12.30 -9.40
C ASP A 65 5.30 -10.86 -9.28
N ASP A 66 6.62 -10.71 -9.24
CA ASP A 66 7.27 -9.39 -9.23
C ASP A 66 6.96 -8.67 -10.56
N PRO A 67 6.28 -7.51 -10.54
CA PRO A 67 5.97 -6.75 -11.76
C PRO A 67 7.23 -6.23 -12.48
N LYS A 68 8.37 -6.14 -11.78
CA LYS A 68 9.66 -5.77 -12.35
C LYS A 68 10.41 -6.98 -12.94
N ASN A 69 9.85 -8.19 -12.85
CA ASN A 69 10.43 -9.45 -13.30
C ASN A 69 11.89 -9.64 -12.82
N ARG A 70 12.19 -9.23 -11.58
CA ARG A 70 13.50 -9.43 -10.98
C ARG A 70 13.56 -10.86 -10.47
N MET A 71 14.59 -11.59 -10.84
CA MET A 71 14.83 -12.92 -10.27
C MET A 71 15.70 -12.79 -9.02
N PRO A 72 15.43 -13.56 -7.95
CA PRO A 72 16.38 -13.69 -6.87
C PRO A 72 17.68 -14.22 -7.46
N TYR A 73 18.82 -13.65 -7.05
CA TYR A 73 20.12 -14.11 -7.51
C TYR A 73 20.25 -15.60 -7.20
N ARG A 74 20.60 -16.41 -8.20
CA ARG A 74 20.96 -17.82 -8.01
C ARG A 74 22.47 -17.85 -7.73
N LEU A 75 22.85 -18.03 -6.46
CA LEU A 75 24.20 -18.50 -6.11
C LEU A 75 24.31 -20.00 -6.35
#